data_AF-A0A847RQ28-F1
#
_entry.id   AF-A0A847RQ28-F1
#
_cell.length_a   1.000
_cell.length_b   1.000
_cell.length_c   1.000
_cell.angle_alpha   90.00
_cell.angle_beta   90.00
_cell.angle_gamma   90.00
#
_symmetry.space_group_name_H-M   'P 1'
#
loop_
_entity.id
_entity.type
_entity.pdbx_description
1 polymer ?
#
loop_
_entity_poly.entity_id
_entity_poly.type
_entity_poly.pdbx_seq_one_letter_code
_entity_poly.pdbx_strand_id
1 'polypeptide(L)'
;MARIAIDMDNVMADIYSHYLSYYEAANGIKLDPQSLHGIPEGEILPDGSVRKFLLTPGFFRTAPVMPGSQEVIKALMEKYEVFIVSAAMEFPQSLREKLEWLHEHFPFISWHNIVLCGSKTIVNADIMIDDYDKNLRHFKGRQLLFTAPHNVHLTDYERVHNWEEVAAALEVEVPAARV
;
A
#
# COMPACT_ATOMS: atom_id res chain seq x y z
N MET A 1 5.57 -20.80 10.92
CA MET A 1 4.83 -19.54 11.07
C MET A 1 4.33 -19.17 9.68
N ALA A 2 3.07 -18.77 9.52
CA ALA A 2 2.57 -18.38 8.19
C ALA A 2 3.19 -17.06 7.75
N ARG A 3 3.36 -16.89 6.44
CA ARG A 3 3.98 -15.72 5.81
C ARG A 3 2.93 -14.76 5.26
N ILE A 4 3.10 -13.47 5.52
CA ILE A 4 2.24 -12.41 4.99
C ILE A 4 3.09 -11.54 4.06
N ALA A 5 2.66 -11.38 2.81
CA ALA A 5 3.15 -10.36 1.90
C ALA A 5 2.24 -9.13 2.00
N ILE A 6 2.80 -7.96 2.26
CA ILE A 6 2.08 -6.69 2.41
C ILE A 6 2.56 -5.71 1.35
N ASP A 7 1.65 -5.17 0.55
CA ASP A 7 1.97 -4.10 -0.39
C ASP A 7 2.25 -2.77 0.31
N MET A 8 2.95 -1.87 -0.37
CA MET A 8 3.21 -0.52 0.14
C MET A 8 2.16 0.49 -0.32
N ASP A 9 2.04 0.69 -1.63
CA ASP A 9 1.26 1.79 -2.19
C ASP A 9 -0.24 1.54 -1.99
N ASN A 10 -0.97 2.54 -1.50
CA ASN A 10 -2.39 2.46 -1.11
C ASN A 10 -2.74 1.39 -0.05
N VAL A 11 -1.74 0.80 0.61
CA VAL A 11 -1.91 -0.18 1.69
C VAL A 11 -1.22 0.29 2.97
N MET A 12 0.07 0.59 2.90
CA MET A 12 0.85 1.19 4.00
C MET A 12 1.10 2.67 3.79
N ALA A 13 1.26 3.09 2.54
CA ALA A 13 1.51 4.46 2.12
C ALA A 13 0.28 4.98 1.36
N ASP A 14 -0.32 6.09 1.81
CA ASP A 14 -1.50 6.68 1.18
C ASP A 14 -1.12 7.51 -0.05
N ILE A 15 -0.77 6.79 -1.12
CA ILE A 15 -0.38 7.37 -2.42
C ILE A 15 -1.56 8.12 -3.05
N TYR A 16 -2.78 7.63 -2.85
CA TYR A 16 -3.97 8.29 -3.35
C TYR A 16 -4.16 9.72 -2.80
N SER A 17 -4.16 9.90 -1.48
CA SER A 17 -4.24 11.25 -0.89
C SER A 17 -3.03 12.11 -1.26
N HIS A 18 -1.88 11.47 -1.51
CA HIS A 18 -0.68 12.15 -1.98
C HIS A 18 -0.86 12.74 -3.38
N TYR A 19 -1.46 12.00 -4.32
CA TYR A 19 -1.80 12.53 -5.66
C TYR A 19 -2.69 13.76 -5.57
N LEU A 20 -3.73 13.72 -4.72
CA LEU A 20 -4.65 14.84 -4.56
C LEU A 20 -3.92 16.09 -4.01
N SER A 21 -3.03 15.88 -3.04
CA SER A 21 -2.23 16.96 -2.46
C SER A 21 -1.27 17.58 -3.48
N TYR A 22 -0.60 16.76 -4.29
CA TYR A 22 0.28 17.24 -5.36
C TYR A 22 -0.50 17.95 -6.47
N TYR A 23 -1.68 17.44 -6.82
CA TYR A 23 -2.54 18.04 -7.82
C TYR A 23 -3.08 19.40 -7.38
N GLU A 24 -3.54 19.51 -6.12
CA GLU A 24 -3.99 20.76 -5.52
C GLU A 24 -2.84 21.77 -5.45
N ALA A 25 -1.64 21.35 -5.03
CA ALA A 25 -0.47 22.23 -4.99
C ALA A 25 -0.03 22.73 -6.38
N ALA A 26 -0.13 21.89 -7.41
CA ALA A 26 0.30 22.22 -8.76
C ALA A 26 -0.72 23.10 -9.51
N ASN A 27 -2.01 22.93 -9.26
CA ASN A 27 -3.09 23.53 -10.05
C ASN A 27 -4.00 24.49 -9.28
N GLY A 28 -3.94 24.50 -7.95
CA GLY A 28 -4.89 25.21 -7.10
C GLY A 28 -6.30 24.62 -7.11
N ILE A 29 -6.46 23.37 -7.58
CA ILE A 29 -7.74 22.67 -7.71
C ILE A 29 -7.77 21.51 -6.73
N LYS A 30 -8.74 21.55 -5.81
CA LYS A 30 -9.03 20.44 -4.92
C LYS A 30 -10.04 19.49 -5.56
N LEU A 31 -9.62 18.25 -5.81
CA LEU A 31 -10.50 17.20 -6.33
C LEU A 31 -11.33 16.59 -5.19
N ASP A 32 -12.56 16.17 -5.51
CA ASP A 32 -13.39 15.39 -4.60
C ASP A 32 -12.95 13.92 -4.62
N PRO A 33 -12.46 13.35 -3.49
CA PRO A 33 -12.05 11.96 -3.44
C PRO A 33 -13.12 10.96 -3.89
N GLN A 34 -14.40 11.24 -3.64
CA GLN A 34 -15.50 10.33 -4.02
C GLN A 34 -15.69 10.27 -5.54
N SER A 35 -15.38 11.35 -6.25
CA SER A 35 -15.52 11.43 -7.71
C SER A 35 -14.54 10.53 -8.48
N LEU A 36 -13.54 9.98 -7.79
CA LEU A 36 -12.46 9.20 -8.39
C LEU A 36 -12.62 7.69 -8.16
N HIS A 37 -13.67 7.29 -7.47
CA HIS A 37 -14.01 5.88 -7.28
C HIS A 37 -14.22 5.15 -8.60
N GLY A 38 -13.58 4.00 -8.76
CA GLY A 38 -13.63 3.16 -9.96
C GLY A 38 -12.77 3.65 -11.12
N ILE A 39 -12.09 4.80 -10.98
CA ILE A 39 -11.15 5.28 -12.00
C ILE A 39 -9.82 4.54 -11.84
N PRO A 40 -9.21 4.02 -12.92
CA PRO A 40 -7.87 3.46 -12.88
C PRO A 40 -6.86 4.45 -12.31
N GLU A 41 -5.95 4.00 -11.44
CA GLU A 41 -4.97 4.87 -10.77
C GLU A 41 -4.17 5.76 -11.75
N GLY A 42 -3.79 5.22 -12.91
CA GLY A 42 -3.07 5.96 -13.95
C GLY A 42 -3.85 7.12 -14.59
N GLU A 43 -5.17 7.14 -14.44
CA GLU A 43 -6.12 8.08 -15.05
C GLU A 43 -6.83 8.96 -14.01
N ILE A 44 -6.45 8.84 -12.74
CA ILE A 44 -7.16 9.44 -11.62
C ILE A 44 -7.08 10.97 -11.56
N LEU A 45 -6.09 11.56 -12.26
CA LEU A 45 -5.90 13.00 -12.36
C LEU A 45 -6.35 13.49 -13.75
N PRO A 46 -7.25 14.49 -13.85
CA PRO A 46 -7.88 14.91 -15.11
C PRO A 46 -6.90 15.36 -16.21
N ASP A 47 -5.71 15.83 -15.85
CA ASP A 47 -4.68 16.32 -16.77
C ASP A 47 -3.63 15.25 -17.13
N GLY A 48 -3.78 14.01 -16.64
CA GLY A 48 -2.82 12.93 -16.85
C GLY A 48 -1.50 13.10 -16.09
N SER A 49 -1.44 13.95 -15.06
CA SER A 49 -0.21 14.23 -14.30
C SER A 49 0.28 13.09 -13.39
N VAL A 50 -0.45 11.97 -13.28
CA VAL A 50 -0.07 10.81 -12.45
C VAL A 50 1.36 10.35 -12.72
N ARG A 51 1.70 10.09 -13.99
CA ARG A 51 3.05 9.65 -14.38
C ARG A 51 4.12 10.70 -14.09
N LYS A 52 3.79 11.98 -14.24
CA LYS A 52 4.70 13.09 -13.90
C LYS A 52 5.03 13.08 -12.40
N PHE A 53 4.03 12.90 -11.55
CA PHE A 53 4.22 12.85 -10.09
C PHE A 53 5.02 11.62 -9.67
N LEU A 54 4.75 10.44 -10.23
CA LEU A 54 5.55 9.22 -9.98
C LEU A 54 7.04 9.35 -10.36
N LEU A 55 7.36 10.25 -11.30
CA LEU A 55 8.74 10.56 -11.70
C LEU A 55 9.35 11.73 -10.94
N THR A 56 8.57 12.42 -10.11
CA THR A 56 9.01 13.59 -9.35
C THR A 56 9.81 13.13 -8.12
N PRO A 57 11.07 13.58 -7.96
CA PRO A 57 11.85 13.25 -6.76
C PRO A 57 11.11 13.67 -5.48
N GLY A 58 11.05 12.76 -4.52
CA GLY A 58 10.38 12.96 -3.25
C GLY A 58 8.94 12.47 -3.18
N PHE A 59 8.32 12.10 -4.31
CA PHE A 59 6.92 11.67 -4.34
C PHE A 59 6.69 10.45 -3.42
N PHE A 60 7.43 9.37 -3.62
CA PHE A 60 7.30 8.19 -2.76
C PHE A 60 7.82 8.47 -1.35
N ARG A 61 8.87 9.31 -1.25
CA ARG A 61 9.52 9.62 0.02
C ARG A 61 8.63 10.36 1.00
N THR A 62 7.63 11.09 0.50
CA THR A 62 6.77 11.99 1.30
C THR A 62 5.33 11.49 1.39
N ALA A 63 5.07 10.24 0.97
CA ALA A 63 3.76 9.60 1.10
C ALA A 63 3.28 9.60 2.56
N PRO A 64 2.02 10.00 2.85
CA PRO A 64 1.47 9.83 4.19
C PRO A 64 1.40 8.36 4.58
N VAL A 65 1.54 8.07 5.87
CA VAL A 65 1.34 6.71 6.41
C VAL A 65 -0.16 6.42 6.48
N MET A 66 -0.55 5.21 6.05
CA MET A 66 -1.92 4.74 6.14
C MET A 66 -2.33 4.57 7.62
N PRO A 67 -3.46 5.13 8.08
CA PRO A 67 -3.84 5.07 9.49
C PRO A 67 -3.91 3.64 10.04
N GLY A 68 -3.33 3.43 11.23
CA GLY A 68 -3.31 2.14 11.94
C GLY A 68 -2.32 1.10 11.40
N SER A 69 -1.63 1.39 10.29
CA SER A 69 -0.73 0.42 9.66
C SER A 69 0.46 0.04 10.55
N GLN A 70 1.01 0.99 11.29
CA GLN A 70 2.22 0.78 12.09
C GLN A 70 1.95 -0.19 13.23
N GLU A 71 0.87 0.03 13.98
CA GLU A 71 0.48 -0.77 15.13
C GLU A 71 0.07 -2.18 14.71
N VAL A 72 -0.73 -2.30 13.65
CA VAL A 72 -1.23 -3.60 13.18
C VAL A 72 -0.12 -4.43 12.56
N ILE A 73 0.74 -3.86 11.72
CA ILE A 73 1.87 -4.62 11.14
C ILE A 73 2.82 -5.08 12.24
N LYS A 74 3.10 -4.23 13.23
CA LYS A 74 3.93 -4.61 14.38
C LYS A 74 3.33 -5.79 15.15
N ALA A 75 2.01 -5.78 15.39
CA ALA A 75 1.32 -6.89 16.05
C ALA A 75 1.30 -8.16 15.17
N LEU A 76 1.13 -8.02 13.86
CA LEU A 76 1.22 -9.14 12.92
C LEU A 76 2.60 -9.81 12.97
N MET A 77 3.68 -9.04 13.09
CA MET A 77 5.05 -9.56 13.20
C MET A 77 5.30 -10.42 14.44
N GLU A 78 4.43 -10.38 15.46
CA GLU A 78 4.51 -11.26 16.62
C GLU A 78 3.97 -12.67 16.33
N LYS A 79 3.08 -12.81 15.35
CA LYS A 79 2.39 -14.07 15.00
C LYS A 79 2.76 -14.62 13.62
N TYR A 80 3.25 -13.78 12.72
CA TYR A 80 3.48 -14.06 11.31
C TYR A 80 4.88 -13.65 10.87
N GLU A 81 5.41 -14.32 9.84
CA GLU A 81 6.61 -13.88 9.15
C GLU A 81 6.19 -12.86 8.07
N VAL A 82 6.27 -11.57 8.42
CA VAL A 82 5.79 -10.47 7.56
C VAL A 82 6.88 -10.02 6.59
N PHE A 83 6.53 -9.85 5.32
CA PHE A 83 7.37 -9.25 4.28
C PHE A 83 6.62 -8.09 3.62
N ILE A 84 7.31 -6.97 3.45
CA ILE A 84 6.84 -5.87 2.63
C ILE A 84 7.29 -6.14 1.20
N VAL A 85 6.33 -6.22 0.28
CA VAL A 85 6.58 -6.51 -1.13
C VAL A 85 6.03 -5.39 -1.97
N SER A 86 6.90 -4.61 -2.62
CA SER A 86 6.48 -3.49 -3.46
C SER A 86 7.04 -3.61 -4.87
N ALA A 87 6.23 -3.23 -5.86
CA ALA A 87 6.75 -2.91 -7.17
C ALA A 87 7.60 -1.62 -7.07
N ALA A 88 8.81 -1.63 -7.62
CA ALA A 88 9.72 -0.47 -7.55
C ALA A 88 10.61 -0.30 -8.80
N MET A 89 10.53 -1.22 -9.77
CA MET A 89 11.39 -1.22 -10.95
C MET A 89 10.92 -0.28 -12.07
N GLU A 90 9.65 0.13 -12.04
CA GLU A 90 9.06 0.96 -13.10
C GLU A 90 9.55 2.42 -13.05
N PHE A 91 9.83 2.94 -11.86
CA PHE A 91 10.23 4.34 -11.64
C PHE A 91 11.60 4.40 -10.96
N PRO A 92 12.64 4.97 -11.61
CA PRO A 92 14.03 4.90 -11.10
C PRO A 92 14.22 5.40 -9.67
N GLN A 93 13.47 6.43 -9.24
CA GLN A 93 13.59 7.00 -7.90
C GLN A 93 12.88 6.16 -6.82
N SER A 94 11.93 5.32 -7.22
CA SER A 94 11.03 4.59 -6.33
C SER A 94 11.78 3.66 -5.38
N LEU A 95 12.80 2.95 -5.87
CA LEU A 95 13.53 1.96 -5.08
C LEU A 95 14.17 2.57 -3.83
N ARG A 96 14.93 3.65 -4.01
CA ARG A 96 15.59 4.34 -2.90
C ARG A 96 14.58 5.00 -1.97
N GLU A 97 13.61 5.72 -2.54
CA GLU A 97 12.64 6.48 -1.74
C GLU A 97 11.72 5.58 -0.92
N LYS A 98 11.27 4.44 -1.46
CA LYS A 98 10.49 3.45 -0.71
C LYS A 98 11.28 2.85 0.44
N LEU A 99 12.56 2.55 0.23
CA LEU A 99 13.43 2.01 1.28
C LEU A 99 13.64 3.05 2.40
N GLU A 100 13.95 4.30 2.04
CA GLU A 100 14.11 5.39 3.01
C GLU A 100 12.81 5.68 3.77
N TRP A 101 11.65 5.65 3.08
CA TRP A 101 10.33 5.83 3.68
C TRP A 101 9.99 4.71 4.68
N LEU A 102 10.25 3.44 4.33
CA LEU A 102 10.06 2.31 5.24
C LEU A 102 10.94 2.44 6.49
N HIS A 103 12.20 2.84 6.32
CA HIS A 103 13.12 3.00 7.45
C HIS A 103 12.68 4.12 8.40
N GLU A 104 12.09 5.20 7.89
CA GLU A 104 11.56 6.28 8.73
C GLU A 104 10.29 5.86 9.48
N HIS A 105 9.30 5.32 8.76
CA HIS A 105 7.96 5.11 9.32
C HIS A 105 7.77 3.73 9.95
N PHE A 106 8.54 2.73 9.55
CA PHE A 106 8.44 1.36 10.06
C PHE A 106 9.81 0.86 10.52
N PRO A 107 10.47 1.53 11.49
CA PRO A 107 11.84 1.19 11.90
C PRO A 107 11.99 -0.20 12.53
N PHE A 108 10.88 -0.86 12.86
CA PHE A 108 10.84 -2.23 13.35
C PHE A 108 10.87 -3.29 12.24
N ILE A 109 10.69 -2.91 10.97
CA ILE A 109 10.81 -3.81 9.82
C ILE A 109 12.29 -3.90 9.42
N SER A 110 12.88 -5.08 9.57
CA SER A 110 14.26 -5.34 9.14
C SER A 110 14.38 -5.31 7.61
N TRP A 111 15.55 -4.94 7.09
CA TRP A 111 15.85 -5.00 5.66
C TRP A 111 15.69 -6.41 5.07
N HIS A 112 15.76 -7.46 5.90
CA HIS A 112 15.53 -8.85 5.47
C HIS A 112 14.06 -9.11 5.10
N ASN A 113 13.15 -8.26 5.58
CA ASN A 113 11.71 -8.36 5.37
C ASN A 113 11.22 -7.49 4.20
N ILE A 114 12.13 -6.92 3.40
CA ILE A 114 11.78 -5.99 2.30
C ILE A 114 12.11 -6.64 0.96
N VAL A 115 11.11 -6.69 0.07
CA VAL A 115 11.22 -7.20 -1.30
C VAL A 115 10.77 -6.11 -2.27
N LEU A 116 11.73 -5.47 -2.93
CA LEU A 116 11.47 -4.53 -4.02
C LEU A 116 11.65 -5.29 -5.34
N CYS A 117 10.58 -5.38 -6.13
CA CYS A 117 10.54 -6.24 -7.31
C CYS A 117 9.87 -5.54 -8.51
N GLY A 118 9.90 -6.21 -9.66
CA GLY A 118 9.15 -5.76 -10.85
C GLY A 118 7.72 -6.32 -10.89
N SER A 119 7.55 -7.59 -10.53
CA SER A 119 6.26 -8.29 -10.55
C SER A 119 6.08 -9.11 -9.28
N LYS A 120 4.88 -9.05 -8.69
CA LYS A 120 4.51 -9.86 -7.52
C LYS A 120 4.09 -11.29 -7.88
N THR A 121 4.05 -11.66 -9.16
CA THR A 121 3.68 -13.03 -9.61
C THR A 121 4.61 -14.13 -9.11
N ILE A 122 5.82 -13.78 -8.66
CA ILE A 122 6.81 -14.72 -8.11
C ILE A 122 6.68 -14.89 -6.58
N VAL A 123 5.83 -14.11 -5.92
CA VAL A 123 5.72 -14.10 -4.46
C VAL A 123 5.10 -15.42 -3.99
N ASN A 124 5.78 -16.08 -3.07
CA ASN A 124 5.32 -17.30 -2.42
C ASN A 124 5.17 -17.07 -0.92
N ALA A 125 3.94 -16.79 -0.49
CA ALA A 125 3.53 -16.56 0.89
C ALA A 125 2.15 -17.19 1.12
N ASP A 126 1.70 -17.22 2.38
CA ASP A 126 0.40 -17.81 2.74
C ASP A 126 -0.75 -16.80 2.60
N ILE A 127 -0.46 -15.51 2.81
CA ILE A 127 -1.42 -14.41 2.78
C ILE A 127 -0.82 -13.23 2.01
N MET A 128 -1.63 -12.53 1.21
CA MET A 128 -1.25 -11.28 0.57
C MET A 128 -2.28 -10.19 0.89
N ILE A 129 -1.80 -9.03 1.33
CA ILE A 129 -2.57 -7.80 1.55
C ILE A 129 -2.13 -6.82 0.47
N ASP A 130 -2.99 -6.55 -0.49
CA ASP A 130 -2.67 -5.75 -1.68
C ASP A 130 -3.95 -5.08 -2.18
N ASP A 131 -3.83 -3.91 -2.81
CA ASP A 131 -4.97 -3.15 -3.34
C ASP A 131 -5.25 -3.45 -4.82
N TYR A 132 -4.36 -4.20 -5.49
CA TYR A 132 -4.39 -4.38 -6.94
C TYR A 132 -4.77 -5.81 -7.37
N ASP A 133 -5.82 -5.91 -8.20
CA ASP A 133 -6.28 -7.16 -8.82
C ASP A 133 -5.14 -7.92 -9.53
N LYS A 134 -4.29 -7.21 -10.28
CA LYS A 134 -3.18 -7.80 -11.04
C LYS A 134 -2.19 -8.57 -10.16
N ASN A 135 -2.07 -8.22 -8.88
CA ASN A 135 -1.21 -8.91 -7.93
C ASN A 135 -1.99 -10.07 -7.29
N LEU A 136 -3.19 -9.80 -6.80
CA LEU A 136 -4.02 -10.77 -6.10
C LEU A 136 -4.44 -11.94 -7.00
N ARG A 137 -4.97 -11.71 -8.21
CA ARG A 137 -5.51 -12.75 -9.10
C ARG A 137 -4.56 -13.92 -9.40
N HIS A 138 -3.25 -13.69 -9.29
CA HIS A 138 -2.21 -14.69 -9.54
C HIS A 138 -1.69 -15.34 -8.26
N PHE A 139 -1.92 -14.72 -7.11
CA PHE A 139 -1.52 -15.21 -5.80
C PHE A 139 -2.29 -16.48 -5.43
N LYS A 140 -1.59 -17.45 -4.82
CA LYS A 140 -2.13 -18.78 -4.51
C LYS A 140 -2.63 -18.94 -3.08
N GLY A 141 -2.18 -18.07 -2.18
CA GLY A 141 -2.62 -18.05 -0.79
C GLY A 141 -3.91 -17.27 -0.58
N ARG A 142 -4.23 -16.95 0.67
CA ARG A 142 -5.38 -16.11 1.03
C ARG A 142 -5.15 -14.67 0.55
N GLN A 143 -6.11 -14.13 -0.18
CA GLN A 143 -6.05 -12.79 -0.77
C GLN A 143 -6.91 -11.85 0.08
N LEU A 144 -6.29 -10.83 0.68
CA LEU A 144 -6.98 -9.73 1.34
C LEU A 144 -6.88 -8.49 0.45
N LEU A 145 -7.98 -8.12 -0.18
CA LEU A 145 -8.08 -6.90 -0.98
C LEU A 145 -8.22 -5.69 -0.04
N PHE A 146 -7.16 -4.89 0.03
CA PHE A 146 -7.20 -3.62 0.75
C PHE A 146 -7.95 -2.59 -0.07
N THR A 147 -8.92 -1.90 0.54
CA THR A 147 -9.79 -0.97 -0.20
C THR A 147 -9.02 0.26 -0.66
N ALA A 148 -9.09 0.53 -1.96
CA ALA A 148 -8.56 1.72 -2.60
C ALA A 148 -9.54 2.21 -3.69
N PRO A 149 -9.50 3.49 -4.09
CA PRO A 149 -10.49 4.08 -4.99
C PRO A 149 -10.67 3.34 -6.32
N HIS A 150 -9.61 2.83 -6.95
CA HIS A 150 -9.70 2.10 -8.22
C HIS A 150 -10.33 0.71 -8.09
N ASN A 151 -10.38 0.14 -6.88
CA ASN A 151 -10.77 -1.26 -6.69
C ASN A 151 -12.18 -1.45 -6.10
N VAL A 152 -12.96 -0.36 -5.95
CA VAL A 152 -14.29 -0.37 -5.32
C VAL A 152 -15.31 -1.30 -5.99
N HIS A 153 -15.12 -1.64 -7.26
CA HIS A 153 -16.02 -2.52 -8.01
C HIS A 153 -15.61 -4.00 -7.99
N LEU A 154 -14.46 -4.36 -7.41
CA LEU A 154 -14.03 -5.74 -7.29
C LEU A 154 -14.80 -6.45 -6.17
N THR A 155 -15.38 -7.61 -6.48
CA THR A 155 -16.22 -8.39 -5.55
C THR A 155 -15.70 -9.80 -5.27
N ASP A 156 -14.66 -10.23 -5.97
CA ASP A 156 -14.17 -11.63 -5.95
C ASP A 156 -13.19 -11.94 -4.80
N TYR A 157 -12.91 -10.97 -3.94
CA TYR A 157 -11.89 -11.04 -2.89
C TYR A 157 -12.48 -10.86 -1.49
N GLU A 158 -11.83 -11.46 -0.51
CA GLU A 158 -12.02 -11.06 0.89
C GLU A 158 -11.50 -9.63 1.04
N ARG A 159 -12.39 -8.70 1.39
CA ARG A 159 -12.09 -7.26 1.43
C ARG A 159 -11.88 -6.79 2.86
N VAL A 160 -10.88 -5.94 3.02
CA VAL A 160 -10.62 -5.16 4.24
C VAL A 160 -10.59 -3.67 3.87
N HIS A 161 -11.24 -2.84 4.66
CA HIS A 161 -11.38 -1.40 4.38
C HIS A 161 -10.31 -0.54 5.06
N ASN A 162 -9.63 -1.07 6.06
CA ASN A 162 -8.62 -0.38 6.85
C ASN A 162 -7.80 -1.42 7.64
N TRP A 163 -6.80 -0.93 8.39
CA TRP A 163 -5.93 -1.79 9.18
C TRP A 163 -6.62 -2.42 10.41
N GLU A 164 -7.69 -1.83 10.94
CA GLU A 164 -8.48 -2.46 12.03
C GLU A 164 -9.17 -3.73 11.52
N GLU A 165 -9.72 -3.68 10.31
CA GLU A 165 -10.31 -4.86 9.66
C GLU A 165 -9.27 -5.91 9.29
N VAL A 166 -8.04 -5.51 8.92
CA VAL A 166 -6.91 -6.46 8.76
C VAL A 166 -6.65 -7.19 10.08
N ALA A 167 -6.56 -6.46 11.19
CA ALA A 167 -6.32 -7.05 12.50
C ALA A 167 -7.44 -8.03 12.89
N ALA A 168 -8.70 -7.67 12.63
CA ALA A 168 -9.85 -8.54 12.85
C ALA A 168 -9.81 -9.81 11.96
N ALA A 169 -9.55 -9.65 10.65
CA ALA A 169 -9.54 -10.77 9.69
C ALA A 169 -8.41 -11.78 9.94
N LEU A 170 -7.34 -11.34 10.61
CA LEU A 170 -6.16 -12.14 10.95
C LEU A 170 -6.08 -12.49 12.45
N GLU A 171 -7.13 -12.16 13.21
CA GLU A 171 -7.29 -12.44 14.64
C GLU A 171 -6.08 -11.99 15.48
N VAL A 172 -5.64 -10.74 15.24
CA VAL A 172 -4.52 -10.11 15.95
C VAL A 172 -5.04 -9.01 16.87
N GLU A 173 -4.62 -9.06 18.13
CA GLU A 173 -4.90 -8.00 19.09
C GLU A 173 -3.89 -6.87 18.88
N VAL A 174 -4.40 -5.66 18.69
CA VAL A 174 -3.58 -4.44 18.62
C VAL A 174 -3.51 -3.86 20.03
N PRO A 175 -2.33 -3.82 20.67
CA PRO A 175 -2.20 -3.18 21.97
C PRO A 175 -2.63 -1.72 21.88
N ALA A 176 -3.49 -1.27 22.78
CA ALA A 176 -3.87 0.14 22.85
C ALA A 176 -2.61 1.01 22.93
N ALA A 177 -2.54 2.06 22.10
CA ALA A 177 -1.43 2.99 22.11
C ALA A 177 -1.22 3.49 23.55
N ARG A 178 -0.02 3.26 24.10
CA ARG A 178 0.36 3.85 25.38
C ARG A 178 0.47 5.35 25.14
N VAL A 179 -0.51 6.11 25.64
CA VAL A 179 -0.50 7.57 25.70
C VAL A 179 0.72 8.06 26.49
#